data_AF-A0A166IZG4-F1
#
_entry.id   AF-A0A166IZG4-F1
#
_cell.length_a   1.000
_cell.length_b   1.000
_cell.length_c   1.000
_cell.angle_alpha   90.00
_cell.angle_beta   90.00
_cell.angle_gamma   90.00
#
_symmetry.space_group_name_H-M   'P 1'
#
loop_
_entity.id
_entity.type
_entity.pdbx_description
1 polymer ?
#
loop_
_entity_poly.entity_id
_entity_poly.type
_entity_poly.pdbx_seq_one_letter_code
_entity_poly.pdbx_strand_id
1 'polypeptide(L)'
;MWINVRMGSYGHTRGQDVNEKLTIAEFWRQVVRGVEMEDGFPLPEDWDIDLQSRKKSIDGTSDELITTLFDGGETVYAKMYDADGRERVWDGISWNYHSPGRR
;
A
#
# COMPACT_ATOMS: atom_id res chain seq x y z
N MET A 1 1.26 16.79 -4.44
CA MET A 1 0.79 16.50 -3.06
C MET A 1 1.67 15.39 -2.48
N TRP A 2 2.21 15.60 -1.28
CA TRP A 2 3.06 14.60 -0.64
C TRP A 2 2.23 13.48 -0.02
N ILE A 3 2.52 12.22 -0.36
CA ILE A 3 1.92 11.04 0.27
C ILE A 3 3.03 10.09 0.73
N ASN A 4 2.89 9.57 1.95
CA ASN A 4 3.76 8.52 2.46
C ASN A 4 3.13 7.15 2.17
N VAL A 5 3.84 6.26 1.51
CA VAL A 5 3.43 4.86 1.31
C VAL A 5 4.23 3.99 2.26
N ARG A 6 3.54 3.24 3.11
CA ARG A 6 4.13 2.29 4.06
C ARG A 6 3.87 0.86 3.61
N MET A 7 4.92 0.06 3.55
CA MET A 7 4.83 -1.36 3.17
C MET A 7 4.36 -2.18 4.36
N GLY A 8 3.20 -2.82 4.25
CA GLY A 8 2.54 -3.54 5.34
C GLY A 8 2.30 -2.66 6.57
N SER A 9 1.94 -3.29 7.69
CA SER A 9 1.75 -2.55 8.95
C SER A 9 3.07 -2.05 9.56
N TYR A 10 4.20 -2.72 9.32
CA TYR A 10 5.48 -2.47 10.01
C TYR A 10 6.70 -2.28 9.10
N GLY A 11 6.55 -2.36 7.78
CA GLY A 11 7.67 -2.19 6.87
C GLY A 11 8.13 -0.74 6.73
N HIS A 12 9.05 -0.52 5.79
CA HIS A 12 9.58 0.80 5.51
C HIS A 12 8.52 1.73 4.92
N THR A 13 8.77 3.03 5.06
CA THR A 13 7.90 4.08 4.53
C THR A 13 8.66 4.88 3.48
N ARG A 14 8.02 5.09 2.35
CA ARG A 14 8.54 5.86 1.22
C ARG A 14 7.61 7.01 0.92
N GLY A 15 8.15 8.22 0.88
CA GLY A 15 7.41 9.37 0.38
C GLY A 15 7.39 9.42 -1.15
N GLN A 16 6.29 9.89 -1.72
CA GLN A 16 6.21 10.23 -3.13
C GLN A 16 5.36 11.50 -3.33
N ASP A 17 5.68 12.26 -4.37
CA ASP A 17 4.79 13.31 -4.84
C ASP A 17 3.73 12.71 -5.76
N VAL A 18 2.47 13.02 -5.44
CA VAL A 18 1.28 12.58 -6.14
C VAL A 18 0.63 13.79 -6.77
N ASN A 19 0.32 13.71 -8.05
CA ASN A 19 -0.40 14.76 -8.74
C ASN A 19 -1.86 14.82 -8.21
N GLU A 20 -2.28 15.98 -7.71
CA GLU A 20 -3.59 16.22 -7.12
C GLU A 20 -4.76 16.06 -8.11
N LYS A 21 -4.45 16.07 -9.41
CA LYS A 21 -5.43 15.86 -10.48
C LYS A 21 -5.63 14.38 -10.84
N LEU A 22 -4.91 13.46 -10.19
CA LEU A 22 -5.10 12.04 -10.42
C LEU A 22 -6.43 11.58 -9.83
N THR A 23 -7.03 10.59 -10.49
CA THR A 23 -8.11 9.82 -9.91
C THR A 23 -7.59 8.85 -8.84
N ILE A 24 -8.47 8.38 -7.97
CA ILE A 24 -8.15 7.36 -6.97
C ILE A 24 -7.66 6.08 -7.66
N ALA A 25 -8.29 5.66 -8.76
CA ALA A 25 -7.88 4.50 -9.54
C ALA A 25 -6.47 4.64 -10.14
N GLU A 26 -6.13 5.82 -10.69
CA GLU A 26 -4.77 6.07 -11.19
C GLU A 26 -3.74 6.08 -10.06
N PHE A 27 -4.04 6.73 -8.94
CA PHE A 27 -3.20 6.70 -7.75
C PHE A 27 -2.96 5.26 -7.28
N TRP A 28 -4.01 4.47 -7.17
CA TRP A 28 -3.93 3.07 -6.73
C TRP A 28 -3.01 2.25 -7.63
N ARG A 29 -3.20 2.32 -8.96
CA ARG A 29 -2.35 1.63 -9.93
C ARG A 29 -0.89 2.09 -9.86
N GLN A 30 -0.66 3.39 -9.69
CA GLN A 30 0.70 3.94 -9.56
C GLN A 30 1.40 3.39 -8.32
N VAL A 31 0.71 3.37 -7.17
CA VAL A 31 1.28 2.85 -5.92
C VAL A 31 1.56 1.36 -6.05
N VAL A 32 0.58 0.57 -6.50
CA VAL A 32 0.74 -0.89 -6.63
C VAL A 32 1.89 -1.23 -7.58
N ARG A 33 1.93 -0.62 -8.76
CA ARG A 33 3.04 -0.85 -9.69
C ARG A 33 4.40 -0.43 -9.10
N GLY A 34 4.42 0.65 -8.32
CA GLY A 34 5.62 1.09 -7.61
C GLY A 34 6.09 0.09 -6.56
N VAL A 35 5.15 -0.57 -5.88
CA VAL A 35 5.40 -1.64 -4.90
C VAL A 35 5.93 -2.89 -5.59
N GLU A 36 5.29 -3.32 -6.69
CA GLU A 36 5.66 -4.52 -7.44
C GLU A 36 7.03 -4.42 -8.13
N MET A 37 7.41 -3.22 -8.58
CA MET A 37 8.69 -2.99 -9.27
C MET A 37 9.84 -2.63 -8.32
N GLU A 38 9.62 -2.58 -7.01
CA GLU A 38 10.67 -2.22 -6.06
C GLU A 38 11.70 -3.34 -5.94
N ASP A 39 12.99 -2.99 -6.11
CA ASP A 39 14.10 -3.94 -6.09
C ASP A 39 14.15 -4.69 -4.75
N GLY A 40 14.17 -6.02 -4.80
CA GLY A 40 14.12 -6.88 -3.61
C GLY A 40 12.71 -7.19 -3.08
N PHE A 41 11.65 -6.89 -3.84
CA PHE A 41 10.27 -7.14 -3.44
C PHE A 41 9.57 -8.19 -4.33
N PRO A 42 9.89 -9.50 -4.22
CA PRO A 42 9.21 -10.53 -4.99
C PRO A 42 7.81 -10.78 -4.40
N LEU A 43 6.78 -10.18 -5.01
CA LEU A 43 5.40 -10.51 -4.69
C LEU A 43 5.03 -11.82 -5.41
N PRO A 44 4.63 -12.89 -4.69
CA PRO A 44 4.10 -14.10 -5.32
C PRO A 44 2.82 -13.78 -6.12
N GLU A 45 2.58 -14.52 -7.22
CA GLU A 45 1.44 -14.26 -8.12
C GLU A 45 0.08 -14.46 -7.44
N ASP A 46 -0.01 -15.32 -6.43
CA ASP A 46 -1.24 -15.62 -5.69
C ASP A 46 -1.49 -14.68 -4.49
N TRP A 47 -0.79 -13.55 -4.40
CA TRP A 47 -0.92 -12.61 -3.29
C TRP A 47 -1.66 -11.34 -3.71
N ASP A 48 -2.52 -10.86 -2.81
CA ASP A 48 -3.30 -9.65 -3.01
C ASP A 48 -2.66 -8.45 -2.34
N ILE A 49 -2.78 -7.28 -2.97
CA ILE A 49 -2.39 -5.98 -2.40
C ILE A 49 -3.64 -5.16 -2.08
N ASP A 50 -3.77 -4.72 -0.82
CA ASP A 50 -4.77 -3.74 -0.40
C ASP A 50 -4.09 -2.44 0.02
N LEU A 51 -4.55 -1.33 -0.56
CA LEU A 51 -4.10 0.00 -0.14
C LEU A 51 -5.07 0.53 0.91
N GLN A 52 -4.57 0.79 2.11
CA GLN A 52 -5.39 1.31 3.20
C GLN A 52 -4.97 2.71 3.62
N SER A 53 -5.94 3.57 3.91
CA SER A 53 -5.70 4.81 4.65
C SER A 53 -6.70 4.95 5.79
N ARG A 54 -6.24 5.44 6.94
CA ARG A 54 -7.08 5.60 8.15
C ARG A 54 -7.88 4.32 8.48
N LYS A 55 -7.27 3.13 8.27
CA LYS A 55 -7.86 1.79 8.45
C LYS A 55 -9.04 1.45 7.52
N LYS A 56 -9.17 2.15 6.40
CA LYS A 56 -10.14 1.87 5.34
C LYS A 56 -9.40 1.52 4.06
N SER A 57 -9.86 0.48 3.36
CA SER A 57 -9.38 0.16 2.03
C SER A 57 -9.74 1.29 1.06
N ILE A 58 -8.80 1.58 0.17
CA ILE A 58 -8.95 2.56 -0.91
C ILE A 58 -9.45 1.76 -2.10
N ASP A 59 -10.61 2.15 -2.61
CA ASP A 59 -11.18 1.52 -3.80
C ASP A 59 -10.37 1.92 -5.05
N GLY A 60 -9.61 0.97 -5.58
CA GLY A 60 -8.78 1.17 -6.79
C GLY A 60 -9.56 1.31 -8.09
N THR A 61 -10.90 1.34 -8.05
CA THR A 61 -11.77 1.49 -9.21
C THR A 61 -12.47 2.85 -9.31
N SER A 62 -12.32 3.72 -8.30
CA SER A 62 -12.99 5.03 -8.30
C SER A 62 -12.32 6.04 -9.24
N ASP A 63 -13.12 6.70 -10.07
CA ASP A 63 -12.73 7.81 -10.95
C ASP A 63 -12.78 9.18 -10.24
N GLU A 64 -13.10 9.22 -8.95
CA GLU A 64 -13.04 10.47 -8.17
C GLU A 64 -11.61 10.97 -8.03
N LEU A 65 -11.43 12.28 -7.86
CA LEU A 65 -10.11 12.86 -7.65
C LEU A 65 -9.53 12.40 -6.31
N ILE A 66 -8.21 12.19 -6.29
CA ILE A 66 -7.48 11.76 -5.10
C ILE A 66 -7.60 12.76 -3.93
N THR A 67 -7.85 14.04 -4.24
CA THR A 67 -8.09 15.11 -3.28
C THR A 67 -9.40 14.96 -2.49
N THR A 68 -10.30 14.06 -2.90
CA THR A 68 -11.47 13.69 -2.10
C THR A 68 -11.11 12.81 -0.90
N LEU A 69 -9.96 12.12 -0.97
CA LEU A 69 -9.46 11.23 0.09
C LEU A 69 -8.31 11.85 0.89
N PHE A 70 -7.44 12.64 0.25
CA PHE A 70 -6.20 13.14 0.84
C PHE A 70 -6.01 14.64 0.63
N ASP A 71 -5.53 15.32 1.66
CA ASP A 71 -5.16 16.75 1.64
C ASP A 71 -3.63 16.95 1.62
N GLY A 72 -2.86 15.89 1.85
CA GLY A 72 -1.40 15.87 1.84
C GLY A 72 -0.79 15.54 3.21
N GLY A 73 0.33 14.83 3.17
CA GLY A 73 1.07 14.37 4.36
C GLY A 73 0.54 13.06 4.95
N GLU A 74 -0.56 12.49 4.44
CA GLU A 74 -1.10 11.24 4.93
C GLU A 74 -0.20 10.04 4.64
N THR A 75 -0.46 8.95 5.36
CA THR A 75 0.16 7.65 5.15
C THR A 75 -0.86 6.68 4.57
N VAL A 76 -0.52 6.10 3.43
CA VAL A 76 -1.20 4.97 2.79
C VAL A 76 -0.39 3.72 3.09
N TYR A 77 -1.07 2.65 3.50
CA TYR A 77 -0.48 1.36 3.81
C TYR A 77 -0.71 0.43 2.63
N ALA A 78 0.34 -0.05 1.98
CA ALA A 78 0.25 -1.11 1.01
C ALA A 78 0.41 -2.45 1.72
N LYS A 79 -0.71 -3.12 2.03
CA LYS A 79 -0.71 -4.39 2.75
C LYS A 79 -0.79 -5.55 1.78
N MET A 80 -0.04 -6.60 2.06
CA MET A 80 0.02 -7.79 1.24
C MET A 80 -0.62 -8.94 1.98
N TYR A 81 -1.46 -9.69 1.28
CA TYR A 81 -2.16 -10.84 1.81
C TYR A 81 -1.77 -12.07 1.01
N ASP A 82 -1.41 -13.15 1.72
CA ASP A 82 -1.20 -14.44 1.06
C ASP A 82 -2.53 -15.04 0.58
N ALA A 83 -2.46 -16.17 -0.13
CA ALA A 83 -3.63 -16.90 -0.62
C ALA A 83 -4.60 -17.35 0.50
N ASP A 84 -4.16 -17.40 1.76
CA ASP A 84 -5.00 -17.69 2.93
C ASP A 84 -5.62 -16.41 3.54
N GLY A 85 -5.42 -15.24 2.92
CA GLY A 85 -5.89 -13.94 3.37
C GLY A 85 -5.13 -13.39 4.58
N ARG A 86 -3.90 -13.85 4.85
CA ARG A 86 -3.11 -13.41 6.01
C ARG A 86 -2.13 -12.33 5.61
N GLU A 87 -2.06 -11.28 6.43
CA GLU A 87 -1.12 -10.19 6.19
C GLU A 87 0.34 -10.68 6.31
N ARG A 88 1.13 -10.32 5.30
CA ARG A 88 2.56 -10.57 5.21
C ARG A 88 3.30 -9.25 5.23
N VAL A 89 4.38 -9.23 6.01
CA VAL A 89 5.24 -8.05 6.14
C VAL A 89 6.63 -8.43 5.68
N TRP A 90 7.19 -7.63 4.77
CA TRP A 90 8.56 -7.76 4.33
C TRP A 90 9.51 -7.17 5.37
N ASP A 91 10.50 -7.94 5.81
CA ASP A 91 11.52 -7.50 6.78
C ASP A 91 12.83 -7.03 6.10
N GLY A 92 12.87 -7.01 4.76
CA GLY A 92 14.08 -6.71 3.97
C GLY A 92 14.82 -7.95 3.47
N ILE A 93 14.51 -9.14 4.00
CA ILE A 93 15.15 -10.41 3.66
C ILE A 93 14.11 -11.48 3.30
N SER A 94 12.97 -11.50 3.99
CA SER A 94 11.92 -12.50 3.85
C SER A 94 10.53 -11.98 4.21
N TRP A 95 9.51 -12.67 3.69
CA TRP A 95 8.12 -12.42 4.03
C TRP A 95 7.75 -13.11 5.34
N ASN A 96 7.43 -12.32 6.36
CA ASN A 96 7.05 -12.82 7.67
C ASN A 96 5.56 -12.68 7.93
N TYR A 97 5.01 -13.57 8.76
CA TYR A 97 3.65 -13.42 9.29
C TYR A 97 3.58 -12.20 10.19
N HIS A 98 2.53 -11.40 10.04
CA HIS A 98 2.13 -10.52 11.11
C HIS A 98 1.50 -11.35 12.24
N SER A 99 2.27 -11.65 13.29
CA SER A 99 1.69 -12.04 14.57
C SER A 99 1.38 -10.77 15.36
N PRO A 100 0.11 -10.34 15.49
CA PRO A 100 -0.23 -9.32 16.46
C PRO A 100 0.20 -9.87 17.81
N GLY A 101 1.21 -9.25 18.42
CA GLY A 101 1.80 -9.74 19.66
C GLY A 101 0.69 -10.06 20.65
N ARG A 102 0.61 -11.32 21.09
CA ARG A 102 -0.19 -11.71 22.25
C ARG A 102 0.28 -10.81 23.40
N ARG A 103 -0.56 -9.86 23.79
CA ARG A 103 -0.47 -9.18 25.06
C ARG A 103 -0.61 -10.19 26.20
#